data_AF-A0A382W9W0-F1
#
_entry.id   AF-A0A382W9W0-F1
#
_cell.length_a   1.000
_cell.length_b   1.000
_cell.length_c   1.000
_cell.angle_alpha   90.00
_cell.angle_beta   90.00
_cell.angle_gamma   90.00
#
_symmetry.space_group_name_H-M   'P 1'
#
loop_
_entity.id
_entity.type
_entity.pdbx_description
1 polymer ?
#
loop_
_entity_poly.entity_id
_entity_poly.type
_entity_poly.pdbx_seq_one_letter_code
_entity_poly.pdbx_strand_id
1 'polypeptide(L)'
;AMNELLEYGETMARAALAELPKGVFEAADKIDSDGHGNGPFDVQVKVTITDDEFIVDFTGSSPQVAGPINNPRTSTNSRVRAIFRAVTAPNLPTNGGFFRPLKTICPDGTVFSAIRPAPTSTYWEAGGYVTDLVWQALAPHLPERLPAGCFLSVCATIISATDPHTGDLRLLVEPLVGGWGAGHERDGDRGQFCQGNGLTYNIPIEVTEQRYPVRVRNYSFHTEPGGAGEFRGGNGVVIDYEILAKQAWLTAILGRHDHPPWGICGGHAGSGNEIRILR
;
A
#
# COMPACT_ATOMS: atom_id res chain seq x y z
N ALA A 1 6.52 23.57 -27.28
CA ALA A 1 5.78 22.29 -27.11
C ALA A 1 6.18 21.52 -25.84
N MET A 2 7.29 20.76 -25.79
CA MET A 2 7.57 19.91 -24.60
C MET A 2 7.84 20.73 -23.32
N ASN A 3 8.62 21.82 -23.42
CA ASN A 3 8.88 22.70 -22.28
C ASN A 3 7.61 23.39 -21.78
N GLU A 4 6.77 23.88 -22.70
CA GLU A 4 5.46 24.46 -22.37
C GLU A 4 4.57 23.48 -21.60
N LEU A 5 4.57 22.18 -21.94
CA LEU A 5 3.82 21.17 -21.20
C LEU A 5 4.35 21.00 -19.77
N LEU A 6 5.67 21.05 -19.58
CA LEU A 6 6.27 20.97 -18.24
C LEU A 6 5.99 22.24 -17.42
N GLU A 7 6.09 23.42 -18.03
CA GLU A 7 5.74 24.70 -17.39
C GLU A 7 4.26 24.77 -17.00
N TYR A 8 3.38 24.28 -17.88
CA TYR A 8 1.96 24.13 -17.59
C TYR A 8 1.72 23.20 -16.40
N GLY A 9 2.38 22.02 -16.40
CA GLY A 9 2.30 21.07 -15.30
C GLY A 9 2.73 21.67 -13.96
N GLU A 10 3.83 22.44 -13.96
CA GLU A 10 4.32 23.15 -12.77
C GLU A 10 3.34 24.22 -12.30
N THR A 11 2.80 25.03 -13.21
CA THR A 11 1.83 26.08 -12.89
C THR A 11 0.59 25.49 -12.21
N MET A 12 0.07 24.38 -12.72
CA MET A 12 -1.07 23.67 -12.13
C MET A 12 -0.74 23.08 -10.76
N ALA A 13 0.45 22.50 -10.60
CA ALA A 13 0.87 21.95 -9.31
C ALA A 13 1.03 23.04 -8.24
N ARG A 14 1.61 24.20 -8.59
CA ARG A 14 1.77 25.33 -7.66
C ARG A 14 0.42 25.94 -7.27
N ALA A 15 -0.50 26.07 -8.22
CA ALA A 15 -1.86 26.52 -7.93
C ALA A 15 -2.57 25.59 -6.94
N ALA A 16 -2.50 24.28 -7.15
CA ALA A 16 -3.10 23.30 -6.25
C ALA A 16 -2.37 23.21 -4.88
N LEU A 17 -1.05 23.41 -4.85
CA LEU A 17 -0.26 23.49 -3.62
C LEU A 17 -0.67 24.68 -2.74
N ALA A 18 -1.04 25.80 -3.35
CA ALA A 18 -1.49 27.00 -2.64
C ALA A 18 -2.74 26.75 -1.78
N GLU A 19 -3.59 25.79 -2.19
CA GLU A 19 -4.81 25.40 -1.45
C GLU A 19 -4.54 24.46 -0.27
N LEU A 20 -3.35 23.85 -0.19
CA LEU A 20 -3.02 22.93 0.89
C LEU A 20 -2.71 23.66 2.20
N PRO A 21 -3.02 23.04 3.37
CA PRO A 21 -2.69 23.62 4.67
C PRO A 21 -1.17 23.78 4.81
N LYS A 22 -0.75 24.96 5.25
CA LYS A 22 0.68 25.27 5.47
C LYS A 22 1.09 24.82 6.86
N GLY A 23 2.29 24.26 6.97
CA GLY A 23 2.82 23.79 8.25
C GLY A 23 3.66 22.54 8.15
N VAL A 24 3.86 21.92 9.31
CA VAL A 24 4.61 20.68 9.49
C VAL A 24 3.66 19.62 10.04
N PHE A 25 3.64 18.47 9.37
CA PHE A 25 2.77 17.34 9.69
C PHE A 25 3.62 16.08 9.82
N GLU A 26 3.39 15.29 10.87
CA GLU A 26 4.25 14.15 11.20
C GLU A 26 3.40 12.90 11.41
N ALA A 27 3.96 11.77 10.99
CA ALA A 27 3.39 10.45 11.27
C ALA A 27 4.52 9.43 11.47
N ALA A 28 4.24 8.41 12.28
CA ALA A 28 5.12 7.30 12.54
C ALA A 28 4.32 5.99 12.56
N ASP A 29 4.96 4.92 12.13
CA ASP A 29 4.36 3.60 12.06
C ASP A 29 5.44 2.51 12.17
N LYS A 30 5.03 1.25 12.16
CA LYS A 30 5.88 0.08 12.28
C LYS A 30 5.58 -0.91 11.16
N ILE A 31 6.64 -1.36 10.48
CA ILE A 31 6.56 -2.50 9.57
C ILE A 31 6.74 -3.77 10.39
N ASP A 32 5.78 -4.70 10.34
CA ASP A 32 5.74 -5.89 11.19
C ASP A 32 7.02 -6.74 11.13
N SER A 33 7.41 -7.17 9.93
CA SER A 33 8.55 -8.05 9.73
C SER A 33 9.16 -7.92 8.34
N ASP A 34 10.39 -8.42 8.20
CA ASP A 34 11.08 -8.57 6.92
C ASP A 34 10.88 -9.96 6.31
N GLY A 35 10.07 -10.83 6.93
CA GLY A 35 9.84 -12.20 6.47
C GLY A 35 10.90 -13.21 6.90
N HIS A 36 11.92 -12.79 7.66
CA HIS A 36 12.94 -13.66 8.26
C HIS A 36 12.84 -13.72 9.79
N GLY A 37 11.73 -13.26 10.37
CA GLY A 37 11.53 -13.21 11.82
C GLY A 37 12.19 -12.01 12.51
N ASN A 38 12.69 -11.03 11.75
CA ASN A 38 13.13 -9.75 12.29
C ASN A 38 11.96 -8.75 12.29
N GLY A 39 12.11 -7.66 13.05
CA GLY A 39 11.11 -6.60 13.18
C GLY A 39 10.67 -6.42 14.64
N PRO A 40 9.74 -5.49 14.90
CA PRO A 40 9.20 -4.52 13.94
C PRO A 40 10.24 -3.44 13.57
N PHE A 41 10.03 -2.77 12.45
CA PHE A 41 10.89 -1.69 11.96
C PHE A 41 10.19 -0.34 12.04
N ASP A 42 10.78 0.61 12.75
CA ASP A 42 10.25 1.97 12.87
C ASP A 42 10.39 2.74 11.56
N VAL A 43 9.31 3.38 11.14
CA VAL A 43 9.26 4.24 9.97
C VAL A 43 8.51 5.52 10.29
N GLN A 44 8.96 6.64 9.74
CA GLN A 44 8.37 7.94 10.05
C GLN A 44 8.50 8.91 8.88
N VAL A 45 7.64 9.92 8.89
CA VAL A 45 7.68 11.01 7.94
C VAL A 45 7.43 12.34 8.63
N LYS A 46 8.09 13.37 8.11
CA LYS A 46 7.77 14.77 8.35
C LYS A 46 7.46 15.43 7.01
N VAL A 47 6.24 15.90 6.86
CA VAL A 47 5.75 16.63 5.68
C VAL A 47 5.74 18.12 5.99
N THR A 48 6.48 18.91 5.24
CA THR A 48 6.49 20.37 5.35
C THR A 48 5.84 20.97 4.10
N ILE A 49 4.76 21.69 4.28
CA ILE A 49 4.03 22.38 3.21
C ILE A 49 4.23 23.88 3.39
N THR A 50 4.90 24.49 2.42
CA THR A 50 5.11 25.94 2.32
C THR A 50 4.29 26.51 1.18
N ASP A 51 4.42 27.81 0.90
CA ASP A 51 3.78 28.42 -0.26
C ASP A 51 4.31 27.85 -1.59
N ASP A 52 5.60 27.49 -1.64
CA ASP A 52 6.29 27.13 -2.88
C ASP A 52 6.69 25.65 -2.98
N GLU A 53 6.83 24.95 -1.86
CA GLU A 53 7.35 23.59 -1.78
C GLU A 53 6.48 22.66 -0.93
N PHE A 54 6.35 21.41 -1.39
CA PHE A 54 5.86 20.26 -0.65
C PHE A 54 7.05 19.34 -0.38
N ILE A 55 7.51 19.30 0.87
CA ILE A 55 8.72 18.56 1.27
C ILE A 55 8.32 17.35 2.08
N VAL A 56 8.79 16.17 1.69
CA VAL A 56 8.55 14.90 2.39
C VAL A 56 9.88 14.35 2.88
N ASP A 57 10.07 14.29 4.19
CA ASP A 57 11.30 13.88 4.85
C ASP A 57 11.12 12.58 5.64
N PHE A 58 11.80 11.51 5.21
CA PHE A 58 11.79 10.19 5.84
C PHE A 58 12.98 9.94 6.78
N THR A 59 13.76 10.98 7.10
CA THR A 59 14.91 10.87 8.01
C THR A 59 14.50 10.27 9.35
N GLY A 60 15.27 9.29 9.83
CA GLY A 60 15.02 8.54 11.07
C GLY A 60 14.18 7.27 10.89
N SER A 61 13.74 6.96 9.67
CA SER A 61 13.23 5.62 9.35
C SER A 61 14.35 4.57 9.42
N SER A 62 13.98 3.33 9.69
CA SER A 62 14.91 2.21 9.90
C SER A 62 15.90 2.01 8.73
N PRO A 63 17.14 1.53 9.01
CA PRO A 63 18.06 1.06 7.99
C PRO A 63 17.45 -0.03 7.10
N GLN A 64 18.01 -0.23 5.92
CA GLN A 64 17.65 -1.38 5.08
C GLN A 64 17.88 -2.70 5.83
N VAL A 65 17.00 -3.67 5.59
CA VAL A 65 16.86 -4.92 6.36
C VAL A 65 17.34 -6.12 5.56
N ALA A 66 17.49 -7.26 6.24
CA ALA A 66 17.96 -8.50 5.62
C ALA A 66 16.91 -9.16 4.72
N GLY A 67 15.63 -9.03 5.04
CA GLY A 67 14.53 -9.55 4.23
C GLY A 67 14.14 -8.67 3.02
N PRO A 68 13.34 -9.20 2.08
CA PRO A 68 13.14 -8.64 0.74
C PRO A 68 12.30 -7.37 0.64
N ILE A 69 11.86 -6.79 1.76
CA ILE A 69 10.93 -5.67 1.81
C ILE A 69 11.55 -4.32 1.44
N ASN A 70 12.86 -4.22 1.26
CA ASN A 70 13.54 -2.95 1.06
C ASN A 70 13.07 -2.22 -0.20
N ASN A 71 12.73 -0.94 -0.05
CA ASN A 71 12.18 -0.12 -1.11
C ASN A 71 13.26 0.76 -1.78
N PRO A 72 13.49 0.62 -3.11
CA PRO A 72 14.41 1.49 -3.83
C PRO A 72 13.96 2.96 -3.83
N ARG A 73 14.93 3.88 -3.88
CA ARG A 73 14.68 5.33 -3.96
C ARG A 73 13.72 5.74 -5.09
N THR A 74 13.80 5.06 -6.23
CA THR A 74 12.92 5.32 -7.38
C THR A 74 11.46 5.04 -7.04
N SER A 75 11.18 3.95 -6.34
CA SER A 75 9.84 3.63 -5.85
C SER A 75 9.38 4.63 -4.79
N THR A 76 10.24 5.05 -3.85
CA THR A 76 9.92 6.10 -2.88
C THR A 76 9.49 7.39 -3.56
N ASN A 77 10.27 7.87 -4.54
CA ASN A 77 9.91 9.06 -5.30
C ASN A 77 8.57 8.90 -6.05
N SER A 78 8.32 7.76 -6.68
CA SER A 78 7.05 7.49 -7.37
C SER A 78 5.86 7.47 -6.42
N ARG A 79 6.03 6.95 -5.21
CA ARG A 79 4.97 6.86 -4.19
C ARG A 79 4.65 8.19 -3.55
N VAL A 80 5.67 9.00 -3.27
CA VAL A 80 5.49 10.39 -2.83
C VAL A 80 4.79 11.21 -3.93
N ARG A 81 5.12 10.99 -5.20
CA ARG A 81 4.42 11.62 -6.33
C ARG A 81 2.95 11.21 -6.39
N ALA A 82 2.62 9.95 -6.11
CA ALA A 82 1.24 9.47 -6.12
C ALA A 82 0.39 10.14 -5.02
N ILE A 83 0.88 10.23 -3.78
CA ILE A 83 0.14 10.92 -2.70
C ILE A 83 0.08 12.42 -2.93
N PHE A 84 1.16 13.06 -3.41
CA PHE A 84 1.14 14.47 -3.79
C PHE A 84 0.04 14.76 -4.80
N ARG A 85 -0.13 13.89 -5.80
CA ARG A 85 -1.21 13.99 -6.79
C ARG A 85 -2.59 13.81 -6.19
N ALA A 86 -2.75 12.83 -5.30
CA ALA A 86 -4.02 12.58 -4.62
C ALA A 86 -4.48 13.79 -3.81
N VAL A 87 -3.57 14.46 -3.11
CA VAL A 87 -3.91 15.62 -2.27
C VAL A 87 -4.01 16.93 -3.05
N THR A 88 -3.36 17.07 -4.20
CA THR A 88 -3.37 18.32 -4.98
C THR A 88 -4.44 18.33 -6.08
N ALA A 89 -4.28 17.51 -7.11
CA ALA A 89 -5.12 17.59 -8.30
C ALA A 89 -5.22 16.23 -9.03
N PRO A 90 -5.96 15.25 -8.47
CA PRO A 90 -5.97 13.87 -8.95
C PRO A 90 -6.43 13.72 -10.42
N ASN A 91 -7.30 14.62 -10.88
CA ASN A 91 -7.92 14.55 -12.22
C ASN A 91 -7.11 15.23 -13.34
N LEU A 92 -6.02 15.93 -13.02
CA LEU A 92 -5.24 16.64 -14.05
C LEU A 92 -4.26 15.72 -14.80
N PRO A 93 -3.86 16.02 -16.04
CA PRO A 93 -2.77 15.30 -16.70
C PRO A 93 -1.45 15.38 -15.91
N THR A 94 -0.70 14.29 -15.87
CA THR A 94 0.56 14.21 -15.11
C THR A 94 1.77 14.28 -16.04
N ASN A 95 2.75 15.11 -15.70
CA ASN A 95 4.05 15.16 -16.34
C ASN A 95 5.15 15.53 -15.34
N GLY A 96 6.42 15.53 -15.76
CA GLY A 96 7.55 15.82 -14.88
C GLY A 96 7.54 17.22 -14.25
N GLY A 97 6.94 18.20 -14.91
CA GLY A 97 6.78 19.57 -14.42
C GLY A 97 5.87 19.67 -13.20
N PHE A 98 4.83 18.83 -13.15
CA PHE A 98 3.89 18.76 -12.03
C PHE A 98 4.59 18.45 -10.69
N PHE A 99 5.74 17.77 -10.73
CA PHE A 99 6.48 17.38 -9.53
C PHE A 99 7.65 18.31 -9.19
N ARG A 100 7.82 19.44 -9.91
CA ARG A 100 8.85 20.43 -9.58
C ARG A 100 8.73 21.06 -8.19
N PRO A 101 7.53 21.34 -7.64
CA PRO A 101 7.42 21.83 -6.26
C PRO A 101 7.53 20.72 -5.20
N LEU A 102 7.70 19.46 -5.61
CA LEU A 102 7.78 18.30 -4.72
C LEU A 102 9.24 17.94 -4.44
N LYS A 103 9.61 17.89 -3.16
CA LYS A 103 10.94 17.50 -2.70
C LYS A 103 10.86 16.29 -1.78
N THR A 104 11.60 15.24 -2.13
CA THR A 104 11.69 14.02 -1.30
C THR A 104 13.08 13.94 -0.66
N ILE A 105 13.11 13.89 0.67
CA ILE A 105 14.31 13.70 1.48
C ILE A 105 14.22 12.30 2.09
N CYS A 106 15.22 11.47 1.81
CA CYS A 106 15.32 10.13 2.35
C CYS A 106 16.81 9.75 2.35
N PRO A 107 17.48 9.55 3.49
CA PRO A 107 18.89 9.16 3.54
C PRO A 107 19.12 7.79 2.91
N ASP A 108 20.17 7.63 2.08
CA ASP A 108 20.54 6.35 1.46
C ASP A 108 20.75 5.23 2.50
N GLY A 109 20.45 3.99 2.12
CA GLY A 109 20.65 2.82 2.97
C GLY A 109 19.58 2.62 4.03
N THR A 110 18.44 3.30 3.89
CA THR A 110 17.23 3.08 4.69
C THR A 110 16.30 2.08 4.01
N VAL A 111 15.30 1.58 4.75
CA VAL A 111 14.24 0.72 4.20
C VAL A 111 13.46 1.40 3.06
N PHE A 112 13.49 2.74 2.97
CA PHE A 112 12.90 3.54 1.90
C PHE A 112 13.90 4.05 0.85
N SER A 113 15.18 3.71 0.92
CA SER A 113 16.13 3.99 -0.16
C SER A 113 17.24 2.96 -0.17
N ALA A 114 16.82 1.73 -0.46
CA ALA A 114 17.67 0.56 -0.50
C ALA A 114 18.88 0.79 -1.42
N ILE A 115 20.07 0.46 -0.92
CA ILE A 115 21.30 0.37 -1.70
C ILE A 115 21.72 -1.09 -1.83
N ARG A 116 22.32 -1.43 -2.97
CA ARG A 116 22.88 -2.76 -3.21
C ARG A 116 23.85 -3.13 -2.06
N PRO A 117 23.80 -4.35 -1.49
CA PRO A 117 23.10 -5.55 -1.97
C PRO A 117 21.77 -5.87 -1.27
N ALA A 118 21.07 -4.91 -0.66
CA ALA A 118 19.79 -5.20 0.00
C ALA A 118 18.79 -5.88 -0.95
N PRO A 119 18.06 -6.92 -0.49
CA PRO A 119 17.04 -7.58 -1.30
C PRO A 119 15.76 -6.74 -1.37
N THR A 120 15.18 -6.67 -2.57
CA THR A 120 14.05 -5.77 -2.89
C THR A 120 12.92 -6.51 -3.60
N SER A 121 12.83 -7.84 -3.52
CA SER A 121 11.85 -8.61 -4.31
C SER A 121 10.40 -8.41 -3.86
N THR A 122 10.18 -7.91 -2.65
CA THR A 122 8.86 -7.58 -2.09
C THR A 122 8.80 -6.12 -1.64
N TYR A 123 9.52 -5.25 -2.35
CA TYR A 123 9.69 -3.82 -2.04
C TYR A 123 8.38 -3.04 -1.85
N TRP A 124 7.27 -3.55 -2.42
CA TRP A 124 5.97 -2.91 -2.28
C TRP A 124 5.44 -2.94 -0.85
N GLU A 125 5.89 -3.86 0.01
CA GLU A 125 5.47 -3.93 1.41
C GLU A 125 5.97 -2.70 2.17
N ALA A 126 7.28 -2.41 2.16
CA ALA A 126 7.77 -1.15 2.72
C ALA A 126 7.34 0.05 1.89
N GLY A 127 7.28 -0.10 0.56
CA GLY A 127 6.79 0.93 -0.33
C GLY A 127 5.41 1.45 0.07
N GLY A 128 4.47 0.58 0.44
CA GLY A 128 3.13 0.95 0.91
C GLY A 128 3.16 2.04 1.98
N TYR A 129 4.07 1.90 2.96
CA TYR A 129 4.25 2.87 4.05
C TYR A 129 4.74 4.24 3.58
N VAL A 130 5.47 4.35 2.46
CA VAL A 130 5.89 5.66 1.93
C VAL A 130 4.68 6.52 1.59
N THR A 131 3.68 5.94 0.92
CA THR A 131 2.41 6.62 0.61
C THR A 131 1.59 6.80 1.87
N ASP A 132 1.46 5.73 2.67
CA ASP A 132 0.57 5.66 3.82
C ASP A 132 0.98 6.62 4.94
N LEU A 133 2.28 6.80 5.22
CA LEU A 133 2.77 7.74 6.23
C LEU A 133 2.46 9.20 5.86
N VAL A 134 2.69 9.59 4.60
CA VAL A 134 2.35 10.94 4.12
C VAL A 134 0.85 11.15 4.18
N TRP A 135 0.09 10.12 3.81
CA TRP A 135 -1.36 10.13 3.91
C TRP A 135 -1.79 10.30 5.37
N GLN A 136 -1.30 9.47 6.30
CA GLN A 136 -1.62 9.51 7.73
C GLN A 136 -1.30 10.88 8.35
N ALA A 137 -0.17 11.49 7.99
CA ALA A 137 0.21 12.82 8.46
C ALA A 137 -0.78 13.91 8.00
N LEU A 138 -1.37 13.77 6.81
CA LEU A 138 -2.22 14.79 6.20
C LEU A 138 -3.73 14.55 6.34
N ALA A 139 -4.18 13.31 6.54
CA ALA A 139 -5.61 12.96 6.62
C ALA A 139 -6.40 13.79 7.65
N PRO A 140 -5.88 14.05 8.87
CA PRO A 140 -6.58 14.91 9.84
C PRO A 140 -6.78 16.36 9.38
N HIS A 141 -5.97 16.82 8.42
CA HIS A 141 -5.96 18.19 7.91
C HIS A 141 -6.61 18.32 6.52
N LEU A 142 -6.89 17.21 5.86
CA LEU A 142 -7.51 17.13 4.52
C LEU A 142 -8.63 16.08 4.49
N PRO A 143 -9.62 16.13 5.40
CA PRO A 143 -10.60 15.05 5.56
C PRO A 143 -11.45 14.80 4.31
N GLU A 144 -11.75 15.85 3.54
CA GLU A 144 -12.50 15.76 2.28
C GLU A 144 -11.71 15.08 1.14
N ARG A 145 -10.37 15.03 1.25
CA ARG A 145 -9.48 14.49 0.20
C ARG A 145 -8.90 13.13 0.57
N LEU A 146 -8.70 12.85 1.85
CA LEU A 146 -8.00 11.67 2.35
C LEU A 146 -8.86 10.89 3.36
N PRO A 147 -9.22 9.63 3.06
CA PRO A 147 -9.86 8.74 4.04
C PRO A 147 -8.91 8.31 5.17
N ALA A 148 -9.40 7.51 6.11
CA ALA A 148 -8.57 6.75 7.05
C ALA A 148 -7.68 5.71 6.31
N GLY A 149 -6.78 5.07 7.05
CA GLY A 149 -5.85 4.09 6.50
C GLY A 149 -6.54 2.87 5.86
N CYS A 150 -5.90 2.27 4.86
CA CYS A 150 -6.35 1.01 4.26
C CYS A 150 -5.46 -0.16 4.71
N PHE A 151 -5.83 -1.38 4.30
CA PHE A 151 -5.08 -2.62 4.62
C PHE A 151 -3.63 -2.68 4.11
N LEU A 152 -3.19 -1.71 3.28
CA LEU A 152 -1.83 -1.39 2.81
C LEU A 152 -1.11 -2.48 1.98
N SER A 153 -1.12 -3.71 2.45
CA SER A 153 -0.41 -4.87 1.90
C SER A 153 -1.04 -5.35 0.60
N VAL A 154 -0.23 -5.89 -0.32
CA VAL A 154 -0.74 -6.57 -1.53
C VAL A 154 -1.41 -7.90 -1.16
N CYS A 155 -1.03 -8.46 -0.01
CA CYS A 155 -1.47 -9.77 0.47
C CYS A 155 -1.28 -10.83 -0.63
N ALA A 156 -0.07 -10.89 -1.17
CA ALA A 156 0.22 -11.75 -2.32
C ALA A 156 0.23 -13.22 -1.88
N THR A 157 -0.63 -14.01 -2.52
CA THR A 157 -0.73 -15.45 -2.32
C THR A 157 -0.18 -16.14 -3.57
N ILE A 158 0.88 -16.92 -3.39
CA ILE A 158 1.55 -17.66 -4.45
C ILE A 158 1.48 -19.15 -4.14
N ILE A 159 0.72 -19.90 -4.94
CA ILE A 159 0.58 -21.35 -4.81
C ILE A 159 1.20 -22.01 -6.03
N SER A 160 2.20 -22.85 -5.79
CA SER A 160 2.85 -23.68 -6.80
C SER A 160 2.52 -25.15 -6.57
N ALA A 161 2.01 -25.83 -7.58
CA ALA A 161 1.66 -27.25 -7.49
C ALA A 161 1.70 -27.91 -8.87
N THR A 162 2.01 -29.21 -8.90
CA THR A 162 1.91 -30.01 -10.11
C THR A 162 0.46 -30.41 -10.33
N ASP A 163 -0.07 -30.09 -11.51
CA ASP A 163 -1.42 -30.46 -11.95
C ASP A 163 -1.54 -32.00 -12.02
N PRO A 164 -2.45 -32.63 -11.26
CA PRO A 164 -2.59 -34.09 -11.27
C PRO A 164 -3.15 -34.65 -12.59
N HIS A 165 -3.78 -33.81 -13.42
CA HIS A 165 -4.36 -34.22 -14.70
C HIS A 165 -3.37 -34.08 -15.86
N THR A 166 -2.62 -32.98 -15.91
CA THR A 166 -1.68 -32.73 -17.02
C THR A 166 -0.23 -33.08 -16.69
N GLY A 167 0.14 -33.12 -15.41
CA GLY A 167 1.51 -33.28 -14.95
C GLY A 167 2.35 -32.00 -15.00
N ASP A 168 1.77 -30.87 -15.41
CA ASP A 168 2.48 -29.60 -15.54
C ASP A 168 2.62 -28.87 -14.20
N LEU A 169 3.70 -28.09 -14.05
CA LEU A 169 3.82 -27.14 -12.95
C LEU A 169 2.88 -25.95 -13.16
N ARG A 170 2.02 -25.67 -12.18
CA ARG A 170 1.10 -24.53 -12.17
C ARG A 170 1.51 -23.56 -11.07
N LEU A 171 1.41 -22.27 -11.36
CA LEU A 171 1.74 -21.19 -10.43
C LEU A 171 0.58 -20.19 -10.38
N LEU A 172 -0.25 -20.27 -9.33
CA LEU A 172 -1.23 -19.25 -9.02
C LEU A 172 -0.51 -18.09 -8.32
N VAL A 173 -0.65 -16.88 -8.85
CA VAL A 173 -0.16 -15.63 -8.25
C VAL A 173 -1.34 -14.68 -8.19
N GLU A 174 -1.84 -14.42 -6.99
CA GLU A 174 -3.02 -13.59 -6.80
C GLU A 174 -2.80 -12.59 -5.66
N PRO A 175 -2.98 -11.28 -5.91
CA PRO A 175 -3.13 -10.31 -4.83
C PRO A 175 -4.54 -10.41 -4.24
N LEU A 176 -4.66 -10.19 -2.93
CA LEU A 176 -5.98 -10.12 -2.30
C LEU A 176 -6.53 -8.70 -2.33
N VAL A 177 -7.86 -8.60 -2.41
CA VAL A 177 -8.57 -7.35 -2.19
C VAL A 177 -8.87 -7.16 -0.70
N GLY A 178 -8.89 -5.91 -0.25
CA GLY A 178 -9.03 -5.55 1.15
C GLY A 178 -10.01 -4.40 1.36
N GLY A 179 -10.05 -3.92 2.61
CA GLY A 179 -10.85 -2.78 3.01
C GLY A 179 -10.08 -1.46 2.91
N TRP A 180 -10.75 -0.41 2.44
CA TRP A 180 -10.25 0.97 2.53
C TRP A 180 -10.82 1.68 3.76
N GLY A 181 -10.10 2.68 4.26
CA GLY A 181 -10.56 3.47 5.39
C GLY A 181 -11.80 4.30 5.06
N ALA A 182 -12.57 4.65 6.09
CA ALA A 182 -13.72 5.52 5.97
C ALA A 182 -13.32 6.92 5.48
N GLY A 183 -14.18 7.54 4.67
CA GLY A 183 -14.04 8.93 4.22
C GLY A 183 -14.78 9.91 5.12
N HIS A 184 -14.74 11.20 4.76
CA HIS A 184 -15.38 12.26 5.53
C HIS A 184 -16.89 12.08 5.75
N GLU A 185 -17.61 11.56 4.75
CA GLU A 185 -19.07 11.45 4.74
C GLU A 185 -19.57 10.06 4.32
N ARG A 186 -18.68 9.05 4.32
CA ARG A 186 -19.02 7.70 3.85
C ARG A 186 -18.17 6.62 4.47
N ASP A 187 -18.77 5.43 4.61
CA ASP A 187 -18.05 4.19 4.88
C ASP A 187 -16.95 3.93 3.82
N GLY A 188 -15.93 3.20 4.24
CA GLY A 188 -14.83 2.79 3.37
C GLY A 188 -15.26 1.75 2.34
N ASP A 189 -14.64 1.80 1.16
CA ASP A 189 -14.90 0.86 0.08
C ASP A 189 -14.45 -0.56 0.46
N ARG A 190 -15.27 -1.57 0.14
CA ARG A 190 -15.05 -2.99 0.48
C ARG A 190 -14.47 -3.74 -0.70
N GLY A 191 -13.60 -4.71 -0.45
CA GLY A 191 -13.04 -5.59 -1.49
C GLY A 191 -12.33 -4.83 -2.62
N GLN A 192 -11.52 -3.82 -2.26
CA GLN A 192 -10.70 -3.06 -3.20
C GLN A 192 -9.22 -3.40 -3.04
N PHE A 193 -8.44 -3.30 -4.11
CA PHE A 193 -6.99 -3.48 -4.02
C PHE A 193 -6.32 -2.36 -3.22
N CYS A 194 -5.17 -2.65 -2.62
CA CYS A 194 -4.43 -1.66 -1.83
C CYS A 194 -3.88 -0.53 -2.73
N GLN A 195 -3.50 0.56 -2.07
CA GLN A 195 -2.75 1.64 -2.70
C GLN A 195 -1.47 1.13 -3.38
N GLY A 196 -1.39 1.33 -4.70
CA GLY A 196 -0.24 0.93 -5.52
C GLY A 196 -0.47 -0.25 -6.46
N ASN A 197 -1.60 -0.96 -6.36
CA ASN A 197 -1.94 -2.07 -7.27
C ASN A 197 -2.48 -1.63 -8.63
N GLY A 198 -2.72 -0.34 -8.84
CA GLY A 198 -3.21 0.20 -10.12
C GLY A 198 -4.54 -0.42 -10.56
N LEU A 199 -4.68 -0.65 -11.87
CA LEU A 199 -5.87 -1.28 -12.48
C LEU A 199 -5.73 -2.81 -12.50
N THR A 200 -5.60 -3.40 -11.32
CA THR A 200 -5.59 -4.86 -11.16
C THR A 200 -7.03 -5.38 -11.12
N TYR A 201 -7.26 -6.56 -11.70
CA TYR A 201 -8.52 -7.27 -11.64
C TYR A 201 -8.32 -8.56 -10.84
N ASN A 202 -9.35 -8.99 -10.11
CA ASN A 202 -9.36 -10.30 -9.48
C ASN A 202 -9.53 -11.39 -10.53
N ILE A 203 -9.09 -12.61 -10.22
CA ILE A 203 -9.25 -13.75 -11.14
C ILE A 203 -10.64 -14.36 -10.90
N PRO A 204 -11.48 -14.56 -11.94
CA PRO A 204 -12.74 -15.28 -11.76
C PRO A 204 -12.50 -16.68 -11.21
N ILE A 205 -13.32 -17.11 -10.24
CA ILE A 205 -13.13 -18.39 -9.55
C ILE A 205 -13.12 -19.57 -10.52
N GLU A 206 -14.01 -19.58 -11.52
CA GLU A 206 -14.05 -20.62 -12.56
C GLU A 206 -12.73 -20.73 -13.33
N VAL A 207 -12.07 -19.59 -13.61
CA VAL A 207 -10.78 -19.56 -14.28
C VAL A 207 -9.68 -20.09 -13.35
N THR A 208 -9.74 -19.74 -12.06
CA THR A 208 -8.80 -20.23 -11.06
C THR A 208 -8.88 -21.76 -10.93
N GLU A 209 -10.07 -22.31 -10.74
CA GLU A 209 -10.26 -23.76 -10.59
C GLU A 209 -9.97 -24.55 -11.87
N GLN A 210 -10.14 -23.93 -13.04
CA GLN A 210 -9.80 -24.59 -14.31
C GLN A 210 -8.29 -24.64 -14.57
N ARG A 211 -7.53 -23.64 -14.12
CA ARG A 211 -6.11 -23.47 -14.47
C ARG A 211 -5.15 -24.00 -13.42
N TYR A 212 -5.57 -24.07 -12.16
CA TYR A 212 -4.72 -24.41 -11.03
C TYR A 212 -5.33 -25.58 -10.26
N PRO A 213 -4.51 -26.46 -9.66
CA PRO A 213 -5.00 -27.63 -8.92
C PRO A 213 -5.48 -27.23 -7.52
N VAL A 214 -6.42 -26.29 -7.46
CA VAL A 214 -7.06 -25.77 -6.25
C VAL A 214 -8.57 -25.71 -6.46
N ARG A 215 -9.32 -25.79 -5.37
CA ARG A 215 -10.75 -25.49 -5.33
C ARG A 215 -11.00 -24.35 -4.36
N VAL A 216 -11.80 -23.37 -4.77
CA VAL A 216 -12.15 -22.25 -3.90
C VAL A 216 -13.40 -22.63 -3.10
N ARG A 217 -13.23 -22.82 -1.80
CA ARG A 217 -14.31 -23.26 -0.90
C ARG A 217 -15.15 -22.09 -0.40
N ASN A 218 -14.56 -20.91 -0.32
CA ASN A 218 -15.19 -19.70 0.16
C ASN A 218 -14.57 -18.50 -0.54
N TYR A 219 -15.39 -17.54 -0.90
CA TYR A 219 -14.96 -16.20 -1.24
C TYR A 219 -16.02 -15.22 -0.73
N SER A 220 -15.72 -14.55 0.38
CA SER A 220 -16.70 -13.71 1.09
C SER A 220 -16.02 -12.49 1.71
N PHE A 221 -16.81 -11.50 2.12
CA PHE A 221 -16.28 -10.38 2.89
C PHE A 221 -15.87 -10.84 4.29
N HIS A 222 -14.70 -10.37 4.73
CA HIS A 222 -14.21 -10.55 6.09
C HIS A 222 -15.10 -9.79 7.07
N THR A 223 -15.61 -10.46 8.10
CA THR A 223 -16.57 -9.89 9.07
C THR A 223 -16.01 -9.73 10.48
N GLU A 224 -14.71 -9.96 10.69
CA GLU A 224 -14.12 -9.73 12.01
C GLU A 224 -14.20 -8.24 12.41
N PRO A 225 -14.28 -7.95 13.72
CA PRO A 225 -14.31 -6.59 14.21
C PRO A 225 -13.07 -5.80 13.81
N GLY A 226 -13.27 -4.54 13.40
CA GLY A 226 -12.19 -3.62 13.05
C GLY A 226 -12.74 -2.40 12.31
N GLY A 227 -12.04 -1.27 12.43
CA GLY A 227 -12.33 -0.05 11.70
C GLY A 227 -13.64 0.64 12.13
N ALA A 228 -14.02 0.51 13.39
CA ALA A 228 -15.22 1.15 13.93
C ALA A 228 -15.04 2.68 14.04
N GLY A 229 -16.09 3.43 13.69
CA GLY A 229 -16.14 4.89 13.74
C GLY A 229 -17.55 5.36 13.40
N GLU A 230 -17.76 6.68 13.30
CA GLU A 230 -19.02 7.24 12.77
C GLU A 230 -19.30 6.68 11.37
N PHE A 231 -18.27 6.66 10.54
CA PHE A 231 -18.20 5.88 9.31
C PHE A 231 -17.23 4.73 9.49
N ARG A 232 -17.62 3.55 9.02
CA ARG A 232 -16.85 2.32 9.22
C ARG A 232 -15.86 2.09 8.09
N GLY A 233 -14.69 1.55 8.41
CA GLY A 233 -13.76 1.02 7.41
C GLY A 233 -14.41 -0.09 6.56
N GLY A 234 -13.97 -0.20 5.31
CA GLY A 234 -14.40 -1.24 4.40
C GLY A 234 -13.95 -2.62 4.85
N ASN A 235 -14.70 -3.66 4.48
CA ASN A 235 -14.33 -5.03 4.75
C ASN A 235 -13.34 -5.53 3.69
N GLY A 236 -12.31 -6.25 4.13
CA GLY A 236 -11.52 -7.11 3.24
C GLY A 236 -12.27 -8.37 2.85
N VAL A 237 -11.55 -9.35 2.29
CA VAL A 237 -12.14 -10.64 1.89
C VAL A 237 -11.43 -11.81 2.55
N VAL A 238 -12.15 -12.92 2.64
CA VAL A 238 -11.62 -14.24 2.97
C VAL A 238 -11.75 -15.10 1.73
N ILE A 239 -10.65 -15.74 1.33
CA ILE A 239 -10.63 -16.73 0.25
C ILE A 239 -9.99 -18.01 0.76
N ASP A 240 -10.72 -19.12 0.67
CA ASP A 240 -10.27 -20.42 1.14
C ASP A 240 -9.94 -21.31 -0.05
N TYR A 241 -8.66 -21.70 -0.18
CA TYR A 241 -8.21 -22.66 -1.20
C TYR A 241 -8.05 -24.04 -0.60
N GLU A 242 -8.75 -25.03 -1.16
CA GLU A 242 -8.45 -26.45 -0.98
C GLU A 242 -7.43 -26.88 -2.04
N ILE A 243 -6.32 -27.47 -1.61
CA ILE A 243 -5.30 -28.00 -2.52
C ILE A 243 -5.73 -29.37 -3.04
N LEU A 244 -5.85 -29.53 -4.35
CA LEU A 244 -6.23 -30.80 -4.99
C LEU A 244 -5.03 -31.65 -5.43
N ALA A 245 -3.84 -31.05 -5.50
CA ALA A 245 -2.59 -31.76 -5.75
C ALA A 245 -2.09 -32.50 -4.51
N LYS A 246 -1.27 -33.55 -4.71
CA LYS A 246 -0.62 -34.29 -3.60
C LYS A 246 0.30 -33.41 -2.75
N GLN A 247 0.88 -32.39 -3.36
CA GLN A 247 1.79 -31.46 -2.73
C GLN A 247 1.66 -30.09 -3.40
N ALA A 248 1.74 -29.03 -2.59
CA ALA A 248 1.82 -27.66 -3.04
C ALA A 248 2.82 -26.88 -2.18
N TRP A 249 3.35 -25.80 -2.75
CA TRP A 249 4.18 -24.82 -2.08
C TRP A 249 3.42 -23.52 -2.00
N LEU A 250 3.35 -22.94 -0.80
CA LEU A 250 2.73 -21.65 -0.55
C LEU A 250 3.84 -20.65 -0.21
N THR A 251 3.89 -19.54 -0.94
CA THR A 251 4.61 -18.33 -0.53
C THR A 251 3.57 -17.24 -0.33
N ALA A 252 3.56 -16.63 0.85
CA ALA A 252 2.61 -15.60 1.22
C ALA A 252 3.37 -14.36 1.68
N ILE A 253 2.95 -13.20 1.19
CA ILE A 253 3.53 -11.92 1.57
C ILE A 253 2.39 -11.06 2.11
N LEU A 254 2.40 -10.81 3.42
CA LEU A 254 1.41 -10.01 4.11
C LEU A 254 2.12 -9.03 5.06
N GLY A 255 1.69 -7.78 5.04
CA GLY A 255 1.94 -6.80 6.10
C GLY A 255 0.66 -6.42 6.83
N ARG A 256 0.76 -5.58 7.87
CA ARG A 256 -0.37 -5.13 8.72
C ARG A 256 -1.03 -6.28 9.50
N HIS A 257 -0.25 -7.27 9.96
CA HIS A 257 -0.74 -8.30 10.88
C HIS A 257 -0.74 -7.78 12.32
N ASP A 258 0.44 -7.41 12.83
CA ASP A 258 0.62 -6.97 14.22
C ASP A 258 0.26 -5.49 14.41
N HIS A 259 0.55 -4.65 13.40
CA HIS A 259 0.22 -3.22 13.39
C HIS A 259 -0.89 -2.94 12.36
N PRO A 260 -2.18 -3.09 12.74
CA PRO A 260 -3.29 -2.97 11.81
C PRO A 260 -3.47 -1.54 11.28
N PRO A 261 -4.29 -1.35 10.23
CA PRO A 261 -4.56 -0.02 9.66
C PRO A 261 -5.08 0.98 10.69
N TRP A 262 -4.62 2.21 10.61
CA TRP A 262 -4.95 3.29 11.55
C TRP A 262 -6.32 3.92 11.27
N GLY A 263 -6.98 4.35 12.35
CA GLY A 263 -8.16 5.22 12.30
C GLY A 263 -7.79 6.71 12.44
N ILE A 264 -8.75 7.60 12.23
CA ILE A 264 -8.59 9.06 12.42
C ILE A 264 -9.79 9.63 13.18
N CYS A 265 -9.60 10.80 13.80
CA CYS A 265 -10.67 11.56 14.46
C CYS A 265 -11.49 10.74 15.49
N GLY A 266 -10.84 9.84 16.23
CA GLY A 266 -11.48 8.98 17.21
C GLY A 266 -11.97 7.63 16.65
N GLY A 267 -11.81 7.37 15.36
CA GLY A 267 -12.00 6.05 14.76
C GLY A 267 -10.98 5.03 15.25
N HIS A 268 -11.40 3.77 15.31
CA HIS A 268 -10.60 2.64 15.75
C HIS A 268 -9.80 2.01 14.60
N ALA A 269 -8.73 1.31 14.96
CA ALA A 269 -7.91 0.57 14.01
C ALA A 269 -8.70 -0.54 13.30
N GLY A 270 -8.27 -0.87 12.07
CA GLY A 270 -8.78 -2.00 11.29
C GLY A 270 -8.43 -3.37 11.91
N SER A 271 -8.80 -4.44 11.22
CA SER A 271 -8.31 -5.79 11.54
C SER A 271 -6.95 -6.04 10.87
N GLY A 272 -6.17 -6.97 11.44
CA GLY A 272 -4.92 -7.41 10.82
C GLY A 272 -5.14 -8.27 9.58
N ASN A 273 -4.19 -8.26 8.65
CA ASN A 273 -4.16 -9.24 7.55
C ASN A 273 -3.59 -10.56 8.08
N GLU A 274 -4.12 -11.70 7.63
CA GLU A 274 -3.65 -13.01 8.08
C GLU A 274 -3.74 -14.08 6.99
N ILE A 275 -2.99 -15.15 7.21
CA ILE A 275 -3.08 -16.38 6.43
C ILE A 275 -3.07 -17.58 7.39
N ARG A 276 -3.99 -18.52 7.18
CA ARG A 276 -4.12 -19.72 8.02
C ARG A 276 -3.96 -20.96 7.14
N ILE A 277 -3.11 -21.89 7.58
CA ILE A 277 -2.92 -23.19 6.92
C ILE A 277 -3.61 -24.25 7.76
N LEU A 278 -4.67 -24.83 7.22
CA LEU A 278 -5.36 -25.97 7.83
C LEU A 278 -4.80 -27.25 7.21
N ARG A 279 -4.33 -28.18 8.05
CA ARG A 279 -3.78 -29.47 7.65
C ARG A 279 -4.60 -30.61 8.21
#